data_AF-A0A1V1P259-F1
#
_entry.id   AF-A0A1V1P259-F1
#
_cell.length_a   1.000
_cell.length_b   1.000
_cell.length_c   1.000
_cell.angle_alpha   90.00
_cell.angle_beta   90.00
_cell.angle_gamma   90.00
#
_symmetry.space_group_name_H-M   'P 1'
#
loop_
_entity.id
_entity.type
_entity.pdbx_description
1 polymer ?
#
loop_
_entity_poly.entity_id
_entity_poly.type
_entity_poly.pdbx_seq_one_letter_code
_entity_poly.pdbx_strand_id
1 'polypeptide(L)'
;MEDACSNIKDAESSIKNLNNSIHNLSEFSNDTQKIVRIIDEIAFQTNLLALNAAVEAARAGEAGAGFAIVADEVRNLALRSAESARNTSKMIESSVKEIEDSLQIVDEANHKFVKIKESMQHVLKITQNFVQSCAEQFGHVQDIQKSFQNIEMNTSSNINVVDETSHLANHMKQRTDDLSFAVQELSLIVGLKTSVHDF
;
A
#
# COMPACT_ATOMS: atom_id res chain seq x y z
N MET A 1 10.37 -0.02 5.93
CA MET A 1 9.91 0.10 4.53
C MET A 1 10.48 -1.01 3.66
N GLU A 2 11.77 -1.34 3.80
CA GLU A 2 12.34 -2.55 3.18
C GLU A 2 11.55 -3.81 3.54
N ASP A 3 11.19 -4.00 4.82
CA ASP A 3 10.36 -5.13 5.25
C ASP A 3 8.98 -5.19 4.56
N ALA A 4 8.34 -4.03 4.36
CA ALA A 4 7.05 -3.96 3.70
C ALA A 4 7.15 -4.34 2.22
N CYS A 5 8.22 -3.92 1.53
CA CYS A 5 8.47 -4.28 0.15
C CYS A 5 8.84 -5.77 0.00
N SER A 6 9.60 -6.31 0.96
CA SER A 6 9.89 -7.75 1.06
C SER A 6 8.62 -8.57 1.22
N ASN A 7 7.76 -8.20 2.18
CA ASN A 7 6.51 -8.90 2.43
C ASN A 7 5.58 -8.91 1.21
N ILE A 8 5.53 -7.82 0.44
CA ILE A 8 4.75 -7.76 -0.81
C ILE A 8 5.32 -8.73 -1.85
N LYS A 9 6.64 -8.82 -1.96
CA LYS A 9 7.31 -9.74 -2.90
C LYS A 9 7.05 -11.20 -2.52
N ASP A 10 7.07 -11.52 -1.23
CA ASP A 10 6.75 -12.86 -0.72
C ASP A 10 5.27 -13.20 -0.96
N ALA A 11 4.37 -12.23 -0.82
CA ALA A 11 2.96 -12.39 -1.16
C ALA A 11 2.74 -12.62 -2.67
N GLU A 12 3.41 -11.87 -3.55
CA GLU A 12 3.39 -12.09 -5.02
C GLU A 12 3.84 -13.51 -5.37
N SER A 13 4.93 -13.98 -4.75
CA SER A 13 5.43 -15.35 -4.94
C SER A 13 4.42 -16.40 -4.47
N SER A 14 3.80 -16.18 -3.31
CA SER A 14 2.79 -17.08 -2.74
C SER A 14 1.55 -17.18 -3.63
N ILE A 15 1.08 -16.07 -4.18
CA ILE A 15 -0.04 -16.04 -5.14
C ILE A 15 0.31 -16.78 -6.42
N LYS A 16 1.54 -16.61 -6.94
CA LYS A 16 1.99 -17.34 -8.12
C LYS A 16 1.98 -18.86 -7.88
N ASN A 17 2.45 -19.30 -6.72
CA ASN A 17 2.43 -20.71 -6.35
C ASN A 17 1.01 -21.24 -6.17
N LEU A 18 0.12 -20.42 -5.61
CA LEU A 18 -1.31 -20.74 -5.48
C LEU A 18 -1.96 -20.91 -6.85
N ASN A 19 -1.70 -19.99 -7.78
CA ASN A 19 -2.23 -20.06 -9.14
C ASN A 19 -1.79 -21.34 -9.87
N ASN A 20 -0.50 -21.69 -9.78
CA ASN A 20 0.00 -22.97 -10.30
C ASN A 20 -0.70 -24.18 -9.65
N SER A 21 -0.90 -24.16 -8.34
CA SER A 21 -1.60 -25.25 -7.62
C SER A 21 -3.04 -25.40 -8.09
N ILE A 22 -3.75 -24.30 -8.31
CA ILE A 22 -5.13 -24.31 -8.81
C ILE A 22 -5.19 -24.83 -10.25
N HIS A 23 -4.24 -24.44 -11.11
CA HIS A 23 -4.13 -24.99 -12.46
C HIS A 23 -3.92 -26.51 -12.45
N ASN A 24 -3.00 -27.01 -11.61
CA ASN A 24 -2.77 -28.45 -11.46
C ASN A 24 -4.03 -29.16 -10.95
N LEU A 25 -4.78 -28.53 -10.04
CA LEU A 25 -6.03 -29.09 -9.53
C LEU A 25 -7.11 -29.18 -10.63
N SER A 26 -7.20 -28.17 -11.50
CA SER A 26 -8.10 -28.17 -12.66
C SER A 26 -7.76 -29.31 -13.63
N GLU A 27 -6.48 -29.52 -13.93
CA GLU A 27 -6.01 -30.62 -14.79
C GLU A 27 -6.34 -31.98 -14.16
N PHE A 28 -6.05 -32.15 -12.86
CA PHE A 28 -6.37 -33.36 -12.11
C PHE A 28 -7.88 -33.66 -12.09
N SER A 29 -8.73 -32.65 -11.91
CA SER A 29 -10.19 -32.80 -11.96
C SER A 29 -10.67 -33.23 -13.35
N ASN A 30 -10.10 -32.67 -14.42
CA ASN A 30 -10.41 -33.08 -15.79
C ASN A 30 -10.01 -34.54 -16.06
N ASP A 31 -8.83 -34.97 -15.61
CA ASP A 31 -8.39 -36.34 -15.76
C ASP A 31 -9.26 -37.31 -14.95
N THR A 32 -9.64 -36.93 -13.73
CA THR A 32 -10.58 -37.69 -12.92
C THR A 32 -11.93 -37.83 -13.64
N GLN A 33 -12.41 -36.78 -14.32
CA GLN A 33 -13.64 -36.86 -15.09
C GLN A 33 -13.55 -37.85 -16.27
N LYS A 34 -12.40 -37.92 -16.95
CA LYS A 34 -12.17 -38.93 -18.00
C LYS A 34 -12.25 -40.35 -17.44
N ILE A 35 -11.66 -40.60 -16.27
CA ILE A 35 -11.70 -41.90 -15.60
C ILE A 35 -13.15 -42.27 -15.24
N VAL A 36 -13.92 -41.33 -14.69
CA VAL A 36 -15.33 -41.56 -14.34
C VAL A 36 -16.18 -41.88 -15.58
N ARG A 37 -15.91 -41.24 -16.73
CA ARG A 37 -16.57 -41.60 -18.00
C ARG A 37 -16.26 -43.02 -18.45
N ILE A 38 -15.01 -43.46 -18.32
CA ILE A 38 -14.62 -44.85 -18.62
C ILE A 38 -15.35 -45.83 -17.70
N ILE A 39 -15.53 -45.49 -16.42
CA ILE A 39 -16.30 -46.32 -15.47
C ILE A 39 -17.77 -46.42 -15.88
N ASP A 40 -18.42 -45.32 -16.30
CA ASP A 40 -19.80 -45.34 -16.81
C ASP A 40 -19.91 -46.20 -18.08
N GLU A 41 -18.91 -46.14 -18.97
CA GLU A 41 -18.85 -46.97 -20.17
C GLU A 41 -18.69 -48.47 -19.83
N ILE A 42 -17.82 -48.82 -18.87
CA ILE A 42 -17.66 -50.20 -18.39
C ILE A 42 -18.96 -50.71 -17.75
N ALA A 43 -19.62 -49.88 -16.95
CA ALA A 43 -20.91 -50.21 -16.34
C ALA A 43 -21.97 -50.47 -17.42
N PHE A 44 -22.02 -49.64 -18.47
CA PHE A 44 -22.93 -49.83 -19.61
C PHE A 44 -22.65 -51.14 -20.37
N GLN A 45 -21.38 -51.43 -20.68
CA GLN A 45 -20.99 -52.68 -21.32
C GLN A 45 -21.32 -53.91 -20.47
N THR A 46 -21.10 -53.83 -19.15
CA THR A 46 -21.44 -54.90 -18.19
C THR A 46 -22.94 -55.14 -18.14
N ASN A 47 -23.75 -54.06 -18.17
CA ASN A 47 -25.20 -54.16 -18.24
C ASN A 47 -25.68 -54.84 -19.53
N LEU A 48 -25.06 -54.55 -20.68
CA LEU A 48 -25.35 -55.24 -21.95
C LEU A 48 -24.95 -56.72 -21.93
N LEU A 49 -23.79 -57.05 -21.36
CA LEU A 49 -23.35 -58.44 -21.18
C LEU A 49 -24.31 -59.23 -20.29
N ALA A 50 -24.76 -58.63 -19.19
CA ALA A 50 -25.73 -59.21 -18.29
C ALA A 50 -27.09 -59.44 -18.95
N LEU A 51 -27.55 -58.48 -19.78
CA LEU A 51 -28.77 -58.64 -20.57
C LEU A 51 -28.67 -59.82 -21.55
N ASN A 52 -27.55 -59.95 -22.27
CA ASN A 52 -27.32 -61.07 -23.18
C ASN A 52 -27.31 -62.41 -22.43
N ALA A 53 -26.68 -62.45 -21.25
CA ALA A 53 -26.66 -63.64 -20.40
C ALA A 53 -28.06 -64.02 -19.90
N ALA A 54 -28.90 -63.04 -19.53
CA ALA A 54 -30.29 -63.28 -19.14
C ALA A 54 -31.13 -63.86 -20.30
N VAL A 55 -30.91 -63.37 -21.52
CA VAL A 55 -31.58 -63.89 -22.74
C VAL A 55 -31.16 -65.34 -23.00
N GLU A 56 -29.87 -65.65 -22.93
CA GLU A 56 -29.39 -67.01 -23.18
C GLU A 56 -29.81 -67.99 -22.06
N ALA A 57 -29.87 -67.52 -20.82
CA ALA A 57 -30.42 -68.28 -19.70
C ALA A 57 -31.91 -68.62 -19.91
N ALA A 58 -32.71 -67.66 -20.39
CA ALA A 58 -34.12 -67.91 -20.73
C ALA A 58 -34.24 -68.92 -21.88
N ARG A 59 -33.32 -68.87 -22.86
CA ARG A 59 -33.27 -69.82 -23.99
C ARG A 59 -32.93 -71.25 -23.56
N ALA A 60 -32.13 -71.42 -22.52
CA ALA A 60 -31.76 -72.71 -21.95
C ALA A 60 -32.86 -73.35 -21.06
N GLY A 61 -33.97 -72.66 -20.81
CA GLY A 61 -35.09 -73.16 -20.02
C GLY A 61 -34.71 -73.48 -18.57
N GLU A 62 -35.11 -74.66 -18.07
CA GLU A 62 -34.82 -75.07 -16.68
C GLU A 62 -33.30 -75.16 -16.37
N ALA A 63 -32.47 -75.52 -17.36
CA ALA A 63 -31.03 -75.60 -17.18
C ALA A 63 -30.37 -74.22 -16.97
N GLY A 64 -31.03 -73.14 -17.40
CA GLY A 64 -30.55 -71.76 -17.28
C GLY A 64 -31.04 -71.02 -16.04
N ALA A 65 -31.92 -71.60 -15.22
CA ALA A 65 -32.57 -70.88 -14.12
C ALA A 65 -31.58 -70.27 -13.10
N GLY A 66 -30.50 -71.00 -12.76
CA GLY A 66 -29.45 -70.47 -11.88
C GLY A 66 -28.62 -69.35 -12.52
N PHE A 67 -28.37 -69.43 -13.84
CA PHE A 67 -27.65 -68.40 -14.58
C PHE A 67 -28.46 -67.11 -14.74
N ALA A 68 -29.79 -67.22 -14.87
CA ALA A 68 -30.68 -66.06 -14.96
C ALA A 68 -30.60 -65.17 -13.71
N ILE A 69 -30.55 -65.78 -12.51
CA ILE A 69 -30.42 -65.04 -11.24
C ILE A 69 -29.09 -64.28 -11.18
N VAL A 70 -27.99 -64.92 -11.58
CA VAL A 70 -26.67 -64.27 -11.60
C VAL A 70 -26.65 -63.13 -12.62
N ALA A 71 -27.24 -63.31 -13.79
CA ALA A 71 -27.33 -62.28 -14.82
C ALA A 71 -28.10 -61.04 -14.31
N ASP A 72 -29.24 -61.24 -13.63
CA ASP A 72 -30.00 -60.13 -13.05
C ASP A 72 -29.24 -59.40 -11.93
N GLU A 73 -28.49 -60.10 -11.09
CA GLU A 73 -27.67 -59.48 -10.04
C GLU A 73 -26.52 -58.65 -10.64
N VAL A 74 -25.83 -59.19 -11.65
CA VAL A 74 -24.78 -58.45 -12.38
C VAL A 74 -25.38 -57.22 -13.08
N ARG A 75 -26.59 -57.34 -13.65
CA ARG A 75 -27.30 -56.21 -14.26
C ARG A 75 -27.59 -55.11 -13.24
N ASN A 76 -28.10 -55.47 -12.07
CA ASN A 76 -28.36 -54.52 -10.99
C ASN A 76 -27.08 -53.85 -10.50
N LEU A 77 -25.99 -54.60 -10.36
CA LEU A 77 -24.69 -54.05 -9.96
C LEU A 77 -24.15 -53.05 -11.00
N ALA A 78 -24.31 -53.36 -12.29
CA ALA A 78 -23.92 -52.49 -13.38
C ALA A 78 -24.72 -51.17 -13.38
N LEU A 79 -26.05 -51.23 -13.18
CA LEU A 79 -26.90 -50.04 -13.09
C LEU A 79 -26.52 -49.15 -11.89
N ARG A 80 -26.28 -49.76 -10.72
CA ARG A 80 -25.81 -49.04 -9.52
C ARG A 80 -24.44 -48.39 -9.72
N SER A 81 -23.55 -49.06 -10.46
CA SER A 81 -22.23 -48.53 -10.80
C SER A 81 -22.33 -47.31 -11.73
N ALA A 82 -23.18 -47.38 -12.75
CA ALA A 82 -23.45 -46.26 -13.66
C ALA A 82 -24.06 -45.05 -12.92
N GLU A 83 -25.02 -45.28 -12.02
CA GLU A 83 -25.60 -44.22 -11.19
C GLU A 83 -24.53 -43.55 -10.30
N SER A 84 -23.67 -44.35 -9.67
CA SER A 84 -22.57 -43.84 -8.84
C SER A 84 -21.58 -43.03 -9.66
N ALA A 85 -21.19 -43.52 -10.84
CA ALA A 85 -20.30 -42.81 -11.77
C ALA A 85 -20.89 -41.45 -12.19
N ARG A 86 -22.20 -41.39 -12.51
CA ARG A 86 -22.88 -40.13 -12.83
C ARG A 86 -22.90 -39.14 -11.67
N ASN A 87 -23.14 -39.62 -10.45
CA ASN A 87 -23.11 -38.77 -9.26
C ASN A 87 -21.70 -38.22 -9.01
N THR A 88 -20.66 -39.06 -9.14
CA THR A 88 -19.26 -38.60 -9.07
C THR A 88 -18.93 -37.61 -10.17
N SER A 89 -19.39 -37.81 -11.41
CA SER A 89 -19.18 -36.86 -12.51
C SER A 89 -19.76 -35.49 -12.19
N LYS A 90 -20.99 -35.43 -11.64
CA LYS A 90 -21.60 -34.16 -11.21
C LYS A 90 -20.81 -33.47 -10.10
N MET A 91 -20.27 -34.23 -9.14
CA MET A 91 -19.42 -33.67 -8.08
C MET A 91 -18.14 -33.08 -8.67
N ILE A 92 -17.50 -33.77 -9.63
CA ILE A 92 -16.30 -33.28 -10.31
C ILE A 92 -16.60 -32.02 -11.12
N GLU A 93 -17.72 -31.97 -11.86
CA GLU A 93 -18.15 -30.76 -12.58
C GLU A 93 -18.34 -29.57 -11.64
N SER A 94 -18.95 -29.81 -10.47
CA SER A 94 -19.07 -28.77 -9.44
C SER A 94 -17.71 -28.32 -8.93
N SER A 95 -16.77 -29.24 -8.68
CA SER A 95 -15.41 -28.91 -8.25
C SER A 95 -14.64 -28.11 -9.31
N VAL A 96 -14.79 -28.44 -10.60
CA VAL A 96 -14.17 -27.67 -11.70
C VAL A 96 -14.69 -26.24 -11.70
N LYS A 97 -16.00 -26.04 -11.51
CA LYS A 97 -16.58 -24.71 -11.41
C LYS A 97 -16.06 -23.92 -10.20
N GLU A 98 -15.97 -24.53 -9.02
CA GLU A 98 -15.40 -23.88 -7.83
C GLU A 98 -13.92 -23.50 -8.03
N ILE A 99 -13.18 -24.31 -8.79
CA ILE A 99 -11.79 -24.02 -9.16
C ILE A 99 -11.72 -22.80 -10.10
N GLU A 100 -12.61 -22.68 -11.08
CA GLU A 100 -12.69 -21.50 -11.96
C GLU A 100 -13.03 -20.22 -11.18
N ASP A 101 -14.01 -20.29 -10.27
CA ASP A 101 -14.35 -19.17 -9.39
C ASP A 101 -13.15 -18.78 -8.49
N SER A 102 -12.40 -19.77 -8.02
CA SER A 102 -11.19 -19.54 -7.22
C SER A 102 -10.07 -18.85 -8.02
N LEU A 103 -9.92 -19.17 -9.31
CA LEU A 103 -8.96 -18.47 -10.19
C LEU A 103 -9.29 -16.98 -10.30
N GLN A 104 -10.58 -16.62 -10.42
CA GLN A 104 -11.00 -15.22 -10.48
C GLN A 104 -10.64 -14.47 -9.19
N ILE A 105 -10.89 -15.09 -8.03
CA ILE A 105 -10.57 -14.48 -6.72
C ILE A 105 -9.05 -14.26 -6.57
N VAL A 106 -8.24 -15.23 -7.02
CA VAL A 106 -6.78 -15.11 -6.99
C VAL A 106 -6.27 -14.01 -7.91
N ASP A 107 -6.88 -13.85 -9.09
CA ASP A 107 -6.52 -12.77 -10.02
C ASP A 107 -6.89 -11.38 -9.46
N GLU A 108 -8.07 -11.24 -8.85
CA GLU A 108 -8.46 -10.03 -8.12
C GLU A 108 -7.50 -9.71 -6.96
N ALA A 109 -7.08 -10.73 -6.21
CA ALA A 109 -6.10 -10.58 -5.15
C ALA A 109 -4.76 -10.08 -5.71
N ASN A 110 -4.28 -10.69 -6.80
CA ASN A 110 -3.05 -10.28 -7.49
C ASN A 110 -3.11 -8.80 -7.91
N HIS A 111 -4.23 -8.36 -8.52
CA HIS A 111 -4.45 -6.96 -8.87
C HIS A 111 -4.41 -6.01 -7.67
N LYS A 112 -4.96 -6.41 -6.51
CA LYS A 112 -4.88 -5.62 -5.28
C LYS A 112 -3.44 -5.51 -4.77
N PHE A 113 -2.65 -6.58 -4.83
CA PHE A 113 -1.23 -6.54 -4.43
C PHE A 113 -0.39 -5.62 -5.33
N VAL A 114 -0.66 -5.59 -6.63
CA VAL A 114 -0.01 -4.64 -7.56
C VAL A 114 -0.30 -3.19 -7.13
N LYS A 115 -1.55 -2.85 -6.82
CA LYS A 115 -1.91 -1.50 -6.34
C LYS A 115 -1.25 -1.15 -4.99
N ILE A 116 -1.12 -2.12 -4.10
CA ILE A 116 -0.42 -1.93 -2.81
C ILE A 116 1.06 -1.62 -3.06
N LYS A 117 1.70 -2.33 -3.98
CA LYS A 117 3.10 -2.10 -4.37
C LYS A 117 3.32 -0.70 -4.94
N GLU A 118 2.45 -0.26 -5.85
CA GLU A 118 2.48 1.10 -6.40
C GLU A 118 2.31 2.17 -5.30
N SER A 119 1.35 1.96 -4.39
CA SER A 119 1.12 2.84 -3.26
C SER A 119 2.36 2.94 -2.35
N MET A 120 3.00 1.80 -2.05
CA MET A 120 4.22 1.77 -1.25
C MET A 120 5.39 2.51 -1.92
N GLN A 121 5.55 2.38 -3.25
CA GLN A 121 6.53 3.15 -4.00
C GLN A 121 6.25 4.65 -3.93
N HIS A 122 4.98 5.05 -3.97
CA HIS A 122 4.60 6.45 -3.81
C HIS A 122 4.96 7.00 -2.41
N VAL A 123 4.67 6.24 -1.35
CA VAL A 123 5.06 6.63 0.02
C VAL A 123 6.58 6.72 0.13
N LEU A 124 7.34 5.80 -0.46
CA LEU A 124 8.81 5.85 -0.47
C LEU A 124 9.31 7.17 -1.08
N LYS A 125 8.75 7.56 -2.22
CA LYS A 125 9.09 8.82 -2.89
C LYS A 125 8.74 10.04 -2.04
N ILE A 126 7.59 10.07 -1.40
CA ILE A 126 7.20 11.15 -0.48
C ILE A 126 8.20 11.24 0.67
N THR A 127 8.57 10.11 1.29
CA THR A 127 9.53 10.07 2.39
C THR A 127 10.90 10.59 1.96
N GLN A 128 11.37 10.23 0.75
CA GLN A 128 12.62 10.76 0.19
C GLN A 128 12.57 12.29 0.04
N ASN A 129 11.49 12.81 -0.55
CA ASN A 129 11.29 14.25 -0.68
C ASN A 129 11.22 14.94 0.68
N PHE A 130 10.56 14.33 1.67
CA PHE A 130 10.46 14.86 3.03
C PHE A 130 11.82 14.99 3.69
N VAL A 131 12.66 13.95 3.59
CA VAL A 131 14.04 13.97 4.12
C VAL A 131 14.85 15.10 3.47
N GLN A 132 14.72 15.28 2.14
CA GLN A 132 15.37 16.38 1.44
C GLN A 132 14.89 17.75 1.92
N SER A 133 13.57 17.97 2.01
CA SER A 133 13.00 19.22 2.52
C SER A 133 13.42 19.52 3.96
N CYS A 134 13.54 18.51 4.82
CA CYS A 134 14.08 18.68 6.17
C CYS A 134 15.55 19.14 6.17
N ALA A 135 16.38 18.58 5.27
CA ALA A 135 17.77 19.02 5.14
C ALA A 135 17.87 20.47 4.65
N GLU A 136 17.04 20.88 3.68
CA GLU A 136 16.96 22.26 3.21
C GLU A 136 16.49 23.22 4.30
N GLN A 137 15.44 22.86 5.05
CA GLN A 137 14.95 23.65 6.18
C GLN A 137 16.02 23.82 7.27
N PHE A 138 16.79 22.77 7.56
CA PHE A 138 17.89 22.86 8.51
C PHE A 138 18.93 23.90 8.07
N GLY A 139 19.28 23.93 6.77
CA GLY A 139 20.14 24.98 6.20
C GLY A 139 19.54 26.38 6.37
N HIS A 140 18.26 26.55 6.06
CA HIS A 140 17.57 27.84 6.25
C HIS A 140 17.55 28.31 7.70
N VAL A 141 17.38 27.41 8.67
CA VAL A 141 17.45 27.74 10.10
C VAL A 141 18.86 28.24 10.47
N GLN A 142 19.93 27.65 9.93
CA GLN A 142 21.29 28.14 10.14
C GLN A 142 21.51 29.53 9.55
N ASP A 143 20.95 29.82 8.38
CA ASP A 143 21.07 31.14 7.75
C ASP A 143 20.27 32.21 8.50
N ILE A 144 19.10 31.86 9.02
CA ILE A 144 18.33 32.71 9.94
C ILE A 144 19.15 33.00 11.20
N GLN A 145 19.78 31.98 11.79
CA GLN A 145 20.61 32.15 12.97
C GLN A 145 21.77 33.14 12.72
N LYS A 146 22.47 33.02 11.59
CA LYS A 146 23.53 33.98 11.20
C LYS A 146 22.97 35.40 11.01
N SER A 147 21.80 35.52 10.41
CA SER A 147 21.13 36.81 10.20
C SER A 147 20.77 37.48 11.54
N PHE A 148 20.30 36.70 12.51
CA PHE A 148 20.05 37.20 13.87
C PHE A 148 21.33 37.68 14.57
N GLN A 149 22.46 36.97 14.42
CA GLN A 149 23.74 37.42 14.95
C GLN A 149 24.19 38.75 14.33
N ASN A 150 23.99 38.95 13.02
CA ASN A 150 24.30 40.22 12.36
C ASN A 150 23.39 41.35 12.86
N ILE A 151 22.09 41.08 13.08
CA ILE A 151 21.15 42.05 13.65
C ILE A 151 21.56 42.42 15.07
N GLU A 152 21.97 41.45 15.88
CA GLU A 152 22.47 41.68 17.24
C GLU A 152 23.72 42.58 17.24
N MET A 153 24.69 42.30 16.36
CA MET A 153 25.89 43.12 16.18
C MET A 153 25.55 44.56 15.76
N ASN A 154 24.67 44.74 14.77
CA ASN A 154 24.26 46.06 14.31
C ASN A 154 23.47 46.82 15.39
N THR A 155 22.61 46.14 16.13
CA THR A 155 21.85 46.73 17.24
C THR A 155 22.79 47.20 18.35
N SER A 156 23.79 46.41 18.70
CA SER A 156 24.83 46.81 19.66
C SER A 156 25.64 48.02 19.16
N SER A 157 26.03 48.03 17.87
CA SER A 157 26.70 49.19 17.26
C SER A 157 25.83 50.44 17.31
N ASN A 158 24.52 50.33 17.05
CA ASN A 158 23.59 51.45 17.12
C ASN A 158 23.49 52.02 18.55
N ILE A 159 23.50 51.16 19.58
CA ILE A 159 23.52 51.60 20.98
C ILE A 159 24.78 52.43 21.24
N ASN A 160 25.95 51.97 20.81
CA ASN A 160 27.21 52.71 20.97
C ASN A 160 27.17 54.06 20.25
N VAL A 161 26.65 54.11 19.03
CA VAL A 161 26.50 55.36 18.27
C VAL A 161 25.54 56.32 18.94
N VAL A 162 24.42 55.83 19.48
CA VAL A 162 23.46 56.65 20.24
C VAL A 162 24.10 57.21 21.51
N ASP A 163 24.89 56.40 22.22
CA ASP A 163 25.61 56.83 23.42
C ASP A 163 26.64 57.93 23.09
N GLU A 164 27.47 57.72 22.07
CA GLU A 164 28.43 58.71 21.58
C GLU A 164 27.74 60.00 21.12
N THR A 165 26.63 59.87 20.39
CA THR A 165 25.83 61.03 19.93
C THR A 165 25.23 61.79 21.09
N SER A 166 24.74 61.10 22.12
CA SER A 166 24.23 61.71 23.36
C SER A 166 25.33 62.48 24.09
N HIS A 167 26.53 61.89 24.19
CA HIS A 167 27.70 62.57 24.75
C HIS A 167 28.09 63.82 23.96
N LEU A 168 28.13 63.74 22.63
CA LEU A 168 28.41 64.88 21.75
C LEU A 168 27.34 65.98 21.88
N ALA A 169 26.06 65.61 21.94
CA ALA A 169 24.96 66.55 22.13
C ALA A 169 25.06 67.30 23.47
N ASN A 170 25.41 66.61 24.55
CA ASN A 170 25.67 67.24 25.85
C ASN A 170 26.86 68.19 25.80
N HIS A 171 27.96 67.81 25.14
CA HIS A 171 29.11 68.68 24.94
C HIS A 171 28.78 69.93 24.10
N MET A 172 27.97 69.76 23.04
CA MET A 172 27.50 70.87 22.22
C MET A 172 26.59 71.81 23.01
N LYS A 173 25.71 71.27 23.85
CA LYS A 173 24.86 72.06 24.76
C LYS A 173 25.72 72.92 25.69
N GLN A 174 26.70 72.32 26.37
CA GLN A 174 27.63 73.04 27.25
C GLN A 174 28.35 74.18 26.51
N ARG A 175 28.90 73.92 25.32
CA ARG A 175 29.55 74.98 24.52
C ARG A 175 28.60 76.10 24.09
N THR A 176 27.34 75.77 23.83
CA THR A 176 26.32 76.76 23.48
C THR A 176 25.96 77.62 24.69
N ASP A 177 25.84 77.01 25.87
CA ASP A 177 25.63 77.72 27.14
C ASP A 177 26.83 78.66 27.45
N ASP A 178 28.07 78.19 27.26
CA ASP A 178 29.29 78.99 27.42
C ASP A 178 29.33 80.18 26.45
N LEU A 179 29.02 79.95 25.17
CA LEU A 179 28.92 81.01 24.15
C LEU A 179 27.84 82.03 24.51
N SER A 180 26.67 81.58 24.97
CA SER A 180 25.59 82.45 25.42
C SER A 180 26.03 83.34 26.59
N PHE A 181 26.74 82.77 27.56
CA PHE A 181 27.29 83.52 28.69
C PHE A 181 28.30 84.59 28.22
N ALA A 182 29.24 84.21 27.35
CA ALA A 182 30.24 85.14 26.82
C ALA A 182 29.59 86.30 26.02
N VAL A 183 28.56 86.03 25.22
CA VAL A 183 27.80 87.07 24.50
C VAL A 183 27.07 87.99 25.48
N GLN A 184 26.48 87.45 26.55
CA GLN A 184 25.79 88.25 27.57
C GLN A 184 26.77 89.17 28.32
N GLU A 185 27.95 88.67 28.66
CA GLU A 185 29.02 89.44 29.30
C GLU A 185 29.53 90.56 28.37
N LEU A 186 29.79 90.25 27.10
CA LEU A 186 30.17 91.24 26.09
C LEU A 186 29.09 92.31 25.89
N SER A 187 27.81 91.94 25.87
CA SER A 187 26.69 92.90 25.81
C SER A 187 26.70 93.87 26.99
N LEU A 188 27.06 93.38 28.18
CA LEU A 188 27.20 94.18 29.41
C LEU A 188 28.37 95.16 29.32
N ILE A 189 29.52 94.71 28.79
CA ILE A 189 30.74 95.51 28.62
C ILE A 189 30.57 96.59 27.53
N VAL A 190 29.93 96.26 26.41
CA VAL A 190 29.69 97.18 25.29
C VAL A 190 28.60 98.21 25.61
N GLY A 191 28.03 98.15 26.82
CA GLY A 191 27.05 99.15 27.30
C GLY A 191 25.69 99.01 26.61
N LEU A 192 25.40 97.86 26.00
CA LEU A 192 24.06 97.48 25.57
C LEU A 192 23.26 97.09 26.81
N LYS A 193 22.96 98.10 27.63
CA LYS A 193 21.98 98.03 28.71
C LYS A 193 20.60 97.98 28.05
N THR A 194 20.20 96.84 27.49
CA THR A 194 18.77 96.57 27.37
C THR A 194 18.28 96.27 28.78
N SER A 195 17.76 97.32 29.41
CA SER A 195 16.59 97.30 30.28
C SER A 195 15.96 95.90 30.35
N VAL A 196 16.26 95.17 31.42
CA VAL A 196 15.26 94.26 31.98
C VAL A 196 14.16 95.17 32.52
N HIS A 197 13.04 95.23 31.80
CA HIS A 197 11.77 95.58 32.42
C HIS A 197 10.83 94.41 32.24
N ASP A 198 10.37 93.93 33.39
CA ASP A 198 9.33 92.93 33.57
C ASP A 198 8.15 93.16 32.62
N PHE A 199 7.73 92.09 31.94
CA PHE A 199 6.35 91.58 31.86
C PHE A 199 6.35 90.16 31.28
#